data_AF-A0A327H9K8-F1
#
_entry.id   AF-A0A327H9K8-F1
#
_cell.length_a   1.000
_cell.length_b   1.000
_cell.length_c   1.000
_cell.angle_alpha   90.00
_cell.angle_beta   90.00
_cell.angle_gamma   90.00
#
_symmetry.space_group_name_H-M   'P 1'
#
loop_
_entity.id
_entity.type
_entity.pdbx_description
1 polymer ?
#
loop_
_entity_poly.entity_id
_entity_poly.type
_entity_poly.pdbx_seq_one_letter_code
_entity_poly.pdbx_strand_id
1 'polypeptide(L)'
;MTMAKGSKMADRIRSNVDKVRRNPKSELKSIPPHRHCVVCRSVIKIDADPPVCSKEECIEKHRKNERSRKQLSILMYIFPAIAILLVILNVTQGGAA
;
A
#
# COMPACT_ATOMS: atom_id res chain seq x y z
N MET A 1 23.98 35.94 27.67
CA MET A 1 23.75 35.15 26.44
C MET A 1 23.84 33.66 26.78
N THR A 2 22.72 32.96 26.99
CA THR A 2 22.71 31.52 27.33
C THR A 2 21.90 30.74 26.29
N MET A 3 22.56 30.32 25.20
CA MET A 3 21.97 29.47 24.16
C MET A 3 22.91 28.30 23.89
N ALA A 4 22.79 27.21 24.64
CA ALA A 4 23.61 26.00 24.42
C ALA A 4 22.93 24.67 24.79
N LYS A 5 21.67 24.67 25.24
CA LYS A 5 21.01 23.46 25.77
C LYS A 5 20.19 22.69 24.73
N GLY A 6 19.71 23.36 23.67
CA GLY A 6 18.93 22.73 22.59
C GLY A 6 19.76 21.90 21.60
N SER A 7 20.95 22.38 21.22
CA SER A 7 21.83 21.68 20.26
C SER A 7 22.29 20.32 20.79
N LYS A 8 22.72 20.28 22.06
CA LYS A 8 23.18 19.04 22.72
C LYS A 8 22.11 17.96 22.80
N MET A 9 20.83 18.33 22.92
CA MET A 9 19.72 17.37 22.91
C MET A 9 19.49 16.81 21.50
N ALA A 10 19.47 17.66 20.48
CA ALA A 10 19.31 17.23 19.10
C ALA A 10 20.43 16.27 18.65
N ASP A 11 21.68 16.54 19.05
CA ASP A 11 22.83 15.72 18.69
C ASP A 11 22.84 14.37 19.44
N ARG A 12 22.32 14.32 20.67
CA ARG A 12 22.09 13.05 21.39
C ARG A 12 21.01 12.19 20.73
N ILE A 13 19.95 12.81 20.23
CA ILE A 13 18.90 12.08 19.50
C ILE A 13 19.48 11.48 18.21
N ARG A 14 20.21 12.29 17.40
CA ARG A 14 20.83 11.82 16.16
C ARG A 14 21.82 10.68 16.40
N SER A 15 22.73 10.84 17.37
CA SER A 15 23.74 9.81 17.68
C SER A 15 23.14 8.51 18.23
N ASN A 16 22.03 8.57 18.97
CA ASN A 16 21.31 7.37 19.40
C ASN A 16 20.61 6.67 18.23
N VAL A 17 19.99 7.42 17.31
CA VAL A 17 19.37 6.87 16.09
C VAL A 17 20.44 6.22 15.20
N ASP A 18 21.60 6.86 15.03
CA ASP A 18 22.70 6.29 14.26
C ASP A 18 23.27 5.02 14.90
N LYS A 19 23.37 4.96 16.23
CA LYS A 19 23.81 3.75 16.95
C LYS A 19 22.82 2.59 16.79
N VAL A 20 21.51 2.86 16.86
CA VAL A 20 20.47 1.84 16.63
C VAL A 20 20.50 1.37 15.19
N ARG A 21 20.60 2.29 14.22
CA ARG A 21 20.70 1.98 12.79
C ARG A 21 21.94 1.17 12.43
N ARG A 22 23.09 1.49 13.04
CA ARG A 22 24.39 0.83 12.80
C ARG A 22 24.61 -0.42 13.65
N ASN A 23 23.64 -0.82 14.47
CA ASN A 23 23.69 -2.09 15.17
C ASN A 23 22.94 -3.17 14.36
N PRO A 24 23.59 -3.87 13.42
CA PRO A 24 23.00 -5.00 12.72
C PRO A 24 22.79 -6.22 13.63
N LYS A 25 23.16 -6.13 14.92
CA LYS A 25 23.09 -7.19 15.92
C LYS A 25 21.93 -6.99 16.90
N SER A 26 20.76 -6.56 16.44
CA SER A 26 19.58 -7.13 17.08
C SER A 26 19.56 -8.60 16.66
N GLU A 27 19.72 -9.48 17.63
CA GLU A 27 19.42 -10.92 17.54
C GLU A 27 17.93 -11.13 17.20
N LEU A 28 17.48 -10.58 16.08
CA LEU A 28 16.25 -11.00 15.43
C LEU A 28 16.59 -12.37 14.85
N LYS A 29 16.51 -13.41 15.69
CA LYS A 29 16.35 -14.80 15.26
C LYS A 29 15.53 -14.75 13.99
N SER A 30 16.16 -15.07 12.85
CA SER A 30 15.59 -14.95 11.51
C SER A 30 14.11 -15.30 11.54
N ILE A 31 13.24 -14.28 11.61
CA ILE A 31 11.79 -14.53 11.69
C ILE A 31 11.45 -15.20 10.36
N PRO A 32 10.94 -16.44 10.38
CA PRO A 32 10.64 -17.13 9.14
C PRO A 32 9.67 -16.28 8.33
N PRO A 33 9.82 -16.28 7.00
CA PRO A 33 9.02 -15.43 6.14
C PRO A 33 7.54 -15.82 6.32
N HIS A 34 6.74 -14.84 6.70
CA HIS A 34 5.32 -15.00 7.04
C HIS A 34 4.49 -13.99 6.25
N ARG A 35 3.21 -14.30 6.09
CA ARG A 35 2.26 -13.39 5.45
C ARG A 35 1.27 -12.90 6.50
N HIS A 36 0.66 -11.75 6.26
CA HIS A 36 -0.40 -11.21 7.12
C HIS A 36 -1.73 -11.25 6.38
N CYS A 37 -2.81 -11.54 7.10
CA CYS A 37 -4.16 -11.39 6.58
C CYS A 37 -4.41 -9.93 6.16
N VAL A 38 -4.88 -9.71 4.93
CA VAL A 38 -5.11 -8.35 4.41
C VAL A 38 -6.21 -7.57 5.14
N VAL A 39 -7.08 -8.26 5.89
CA VAL A 39 -8.21 -7.66 6.62
C VAL A 39 -7.85 -7.35 8.07
N CYS A 40 -7.37 -8.35 8.82
CA CYS A 40 -7.14 -8.21 10.27
C CYS A 40 -5.66 -8.28 10.69
N ARG A 41 -4.74 -8.43 9.73
CA ARG A 41 -3.27 -8.48 9.93
C ARG A 41 -2.75 -9.63 10.81
N SER A 42 -3.57 -10.63 11.11
CA SER A 42 -3.13 -11.86 11.77
C SER A 42 -2.05 -12.56 10.94
N VAL A 43 -1.08 -13.19 11.60
CA VAL A 43 -0.05 -13.98 10.94
C VAL A 43 -0.69 -15.21 10.27
N ILE A 44 -0.36 -15.44 9.01
CA ILE A 44 -0.80 -16.57 8.18
C ILE A 44 0.42 -17.20 7.50
N LYS A 45 0.28 -18.43 7.02
CA LYS A 45 1.33 -19.10 6.26
C LYS A 45 1.64 -18.31 4.98
N ILE A 46 2.88 -18.42 4.50
CA ILE A 46 3.36 -17.66 3.35
C ILE A 46 2.70 -18.07 2.03
N ASP A 47 2.30 -19.34 1.94
CA ASP A 47 1.63 -20.00 0.82
C ASP A 47 0.10 -19.87 0.86
N ALA A 48 -0.46 -19.15 1.85
CA ALA A 48 -1.89 -18.97 1.95
C ALA A 48 -2.45 -18.14 0.77
N ASP A 49 -3.28 -18.79 -0.04
CA ASP A 49 -4.08 -18.21 -1.12
C ASP A 49 -5.54 -18.67 -0.95
N PRO A 50 -6.51 -17.76 -0.72
CA PRO A 50 -6.42 -16.29 -0.65
C PRO A 50 -5.62 -15.73 0.54
N PRO A 51 -5.13 -14.46 0.49
CA PRO A 51 -4.32 -13.83 1.54
C PRO A 51 -5.14 -13.38 2.77
N VAL A 52 -6.02 -14.25 3.25
CA VAL A 52 -6.89 -14.02 4.41
C VAL A 52 -6.79 -15.18 5.42
N CYS A 53 -7.09 -14.90 6.68
CA CYS A 53 -7.22 -15.95 7.69
C CYS A 53 -8.58 -16.65 7.60
N SER A 54 -8.71 -17.82 8.26
CA SER A 54 -9.90 -18.67 8.24
C SER A 54 -11.16 -18.08 8.92
N LYS A 55 -11.13 -16.81 9.34
CA LYS A 55 -12.29 -16.13 9.92
C LYS A 55 -13.25 -15.72 8.81
N GLU A 56 -14.51 -16.11 8.94
CA GLU A 56 -15.54 -15.85 7.93
C GLU A 56 -15.71 -14.36 7.61
N GLU A 57 -15.65 -13.49 8.63
CA GLU A 57 -15.69 -12.03 8.44
C GLU A 57 -14.58 -11.50 7.51
N CYS A 58 -13.38 -12.10 7.57
CA CYS A 58 -12.24 -11.70 6.75
C CYS A 58 -12.42 -12.18 5.31
N ILE A 59 -12.95 -13.39 5.13
CA ILE A 59 -13.26 -13.97 3.81
C ILE A 59 -14.32 -13.13 3.11
N GLU A 60 -15.40 -12.77 3.81
CA GLU A 60 -16.49 -11.99 3.21
C GLU A 60 -16.04 -10.57 2.83
N LYS A 61 -15.30 -9.89 3.72
CA LYS A 61 -14.73 -8.56 3.43
C LYS A 61 -13.77 -8.60 2.25
N HIS A 62 -12.90 -9.61 2.19
CA HIS A 62 -11.98 -9.76 1.07
C HIS A 62 -12.72 -10.00 -0.24
N ARG A 63 -13.74 -10.87 -0.26
CA ARG A 63 -14.59 -11.11 -1.44
C ARG A 63 -15.27 -9.83 -1.93
N LYS A 64 -15.83 -9.01 -1.04
CA LYS A 64 -16.44 -7.70 -1.38
C LYS A 64 -15.41 -6.74 -1.96
N ASN A 65 -14.23 -6.66 -1.35
CA ASN A 65 -13.15 -5.79 -1.80
C ASN A 65 -12.59 -6.22 -3.17
N GLU A 66 -12.42 -7.51 -3.42
CA GLU A 66 -11.99 -8.04 -4.71
C GLU A 66 -12.99 -7.73 -5.82
N ARG A 67 -14.29 -7.85 -5.54
CA ARG A 67 -15.34 -7.45 -6.49
C ARG A 67 -15.24 -5.96 -6.80
N SER A 68 -15.09 -5.11 -5.79
CA SER A 68 -14.95 -3.66 -5.97
C SER A 68 -13.69 -3.31 -6.76
N ARG A 69 -12.54 -3.92 -6.44
CA ARG A 69 -11.27 -3.73 -7.17
C ARG A 69 -11.41 -4.07 -8.65
N LYS A 70 -12.06 -5.18 -8.99
CA LYS A 70 -12.30 -5.56 -10.40
C LYS A 70 -13.15 -4.53 -11.11
N GLN A 71 -14.25 -4.09 -10.50
CA GLN A 71 -15.13 -3.07 -11.10
C GLN A 71 -14.43 -1.72 -11.27
N LEU A 72 -13.66 -1.28 -10.26
CA LEU A 72 -12.88 -0.04 -10.35
C LEU A 72 -11.79 -0.14 -11.43
N SER A 73 -11.12 -1.29 -11.54
CA SER A 73 -10.13 -1.53 -12.58
C SER A 73 -10.76 -1.44 -13.97
N ILE A 74 -11.92 -2.06 -14.18
CA ILE A 74 -12.67 -1.98 -15.43
C ILE A 74 -13.06 -0.53 -15.74
N LEU A 75 -13.60 0.20 -14.75
CA LEU A 75 -14.02 1.59 -14.91
C LEU A 75 -12.86 2.51 -15.32
N MET A 76 -11.66 2.29 -14.75
CA MET A 76 -10.45 3.04 -15.11
C MET A 76 -10.03 2.88 -16.57
N TYR A 77 -10.44 1.79 -17.24
CA TYR A 77 -10.21 1.61 -18.68
C TYR A 77 -11.39 2.06 -19.54
N ILE A 78 -12.63 1.77 -19.13
CA ILE A 78 -13.84 2.13 -19.89
C ILE A 78 -14.00 3.65 -19.99
N PHE A 79 -13.81 4.37 -18.89
CA PHE A 79 -14.00 5.82 -18.87
C PHE A 79 -13.11 6.56 -19.88
N PRO A 80 -11.77 6.39 -19.89
CA PRO A 80 -10.92 7.05 -20.89
C PRO A 80 -11.18 6.52 -22.31
N ALA A 81 -11.50 5.24 -22.49
CA ALA A 81 -11.82 4.70 -23.81
C ALA A 81 -13.05 5.38 -24.44
N ILE A 82 -14.12 5.57 -23.67
CA ILE A 82 -15.32 6.28 -24.12
C ILE A 82 -15.00 7.75 -24.40
N ALA A 83 -14.23 8.41 -23.53
CA ALA A 83 -13.84 9.80 -23.73
C ALA A 83 -13.09 10.01 -25.06
N ILE A 84 -12.10 9.15 -25.35
CA ILE A 84 -11.36 9.18 -26.62
C ILE A 84 -12.29 8.92 -27.81
N LEU A 85 -13.16 7.92 -27.70
CA LEU A 85 -14.13 7.60 -28.76
C LEU A 85 -15.02 8.80 -29.09
N LEU A 86 -15.54 9.49 -28.07
CA LEU A 86 -16.37 10.69 -28.25
C LEU A 86 -15.59 11.82 -28.92
N VAL A 87 -14.31 12.02 -28.56
CA VAL A 87 -13.46 13.03 -29.21
C VAL A 87 -13.30 12.71 -30.70
N ILE A 88 -13.01 11.46 -31.06
CA ILE A 88 -12.87 11.04 -32.46
C ILE A 88 -14.17 11.30 -33.22
N LEU A 89 -15.31 10.90 -32.67
CA LEU A 89 -16.61 11.13 -33.32
C LEU A 89 -16.89 12.61 -33.56
N ASN A 90 -16.63 13.47 -32.57
CA ASN A 90 -16.79 14.93 -32.71
C ASN A 90 -15.84 15.51 -33.76
N VAL A 91 -14.58 15.06 -33.82
CA VAL A 91 -13.61 15.53 -34.83
C VAL A 91 -14.02 15.09 -36.24
N THR A 92 -14.55 13.88 -36.40
CA THR A 92 -14.99 13.36 -37.71
C THR A 92 -16.31 13.96 -38.20
N GLN A 93 -17.23 14.34 -37.30
CA GLN A 93 -18.50 15.01 -37.66
C GLN A 93 -18.41 16.54 -37.70
N GLY A 94 -17.43 17.15 -37.01
CA GLY A 94 -17.19 18.59 -36.97
C GLY A 94 -16.32 19.16 -38.10
N GLY A 95 -15.96 18.35 -39.10
CA GLY A 95 -15.28 18.77 -40.33
C GLY A 95 -16.21 19.09 -41.51
N ALA A 96 -17.52 19.18 -41.26
CA ALA A 96 -18.55 19.57 -42.23
C ALA A 96 -19.38 20.74 -41.67
N ALA A 97 -18.70 21.82 -41.31
CA ALA A 97 -19.30 23.14 -41.08
C ALA A 97 -18.43 24.18 -41.79
#